data_AF-A0A926ZHY0-F1
#
_entry.id   AF-A0A926ZHY0-F1
#
_cell.length_a   1.000
_cell.length_b   1.000
_cell.length_c   1.000
_cell.angle_alpha   90.00
_cell.angle_beta   90.00
_cell.angle_gamma   90.00
#
_symmetry.space_group_name_H-M   'P 1'
#
loop_
_entity.id
_entity.type
_entity.pdbx_description
1 polymer ?
#
loop_
_entity_poly.entity_id
_entity_poly.type
_entity_poly.pdbx_seq_one_letter_code
_entity_poly.pdbx_strand_id
1 'polypeptide(L)'
;MAKKYKYLQILLLILSVLPAIFLGKLIIKYGVNVPFFDQWGVARYINKYFTSGLTFTDLLAQHNETRPFFPRIVFISLASLTHWDVKYEMLAIFLMACFISFNLYCLNRLTIGGMLWKGILIFLLFNLLIFSPVQYENWLWGFQIVIFIPMLCITSCILIAYSQLSSKVKFLICMSLATVSTFSFANGLLSWLVVFPVLALNTWKDLSKEKWLFTGWIAGFTLNATLYFYNYQKPPHHPGIWDGAVHLQAAIDYFFCFCGSGFAFGNVNLAKNVGMALFSIFIAVCIYLIKCRKDFILWHRTIGWLTIAAYSISSGSIATLGRVGFGVEQSMAPRYTTFSLYLPISLVALVAIIIDDAVRKRDFSKSKLLVNSIGSIALIYLLFLHSLSVNMAVKEMSNWRVARLQGKGCLLFINIVKEEECLATRVNPKIARVKFLANRLNSLGYLQPGLVKSPRIQDIEGTKLSTADGYGYGWFDGLSKVSNDEYVTSGWARLPEREEPADAVILTYEKANNYDTAFALIYTRMKREDVAKVTQKDAYSMSGWQKSFSASKLPKGQVKINAWAFDANTGKAFKLNGTQIVQNL
;
A
#
# COMPACT_ATOMS: atom_id res chain seq x y z
N MET A 1 -40.26 -15.06 -15.95
CA MET A 1 -39.59 -14.11 -15.01
C MET A 1 -38.39 -14.72 -14.27
N ALA A 2 -38.50 -15.91 -13.67
CA ALA A 2 -37.42 -16.54 -12.88
C ALA A 2 -36.07 -16.74 -13.62
N LYS A 3 -36.07 -17.16 -14.90
CA LYS A 3 -34.84 -17.28 -15.71
C LYS A 3 -34.10 -15.95 -15.88
N LYS A 4 -34.81 -14.82 -16.08
CA LYS A 4 -34.22 -13.49 -16.28
C LYS A 4 -33.47 -13.00 -15.02
N TYR A 5 -34.01 -13.27 -13.83
CA TYR A 5 -33.35 -12.95 -12.57
C TYR A 5 -32.10 -13.80 -12.31
N LYS A 6 -32.09 -15.06 -12.76
CA LYS A 6 -30.92 -15.94 -12.66
C LYS A 6 -29.74 -15.41 -13.48
N TYR A 7 -29.97 -14.99 -14.73
CA TYR A 7 -28.92 -14.40 -15.57
C TYR A 7 -28.37 -13.09 -14.99
N LEU A 8 -29.25 -12.22 -14.47
CA LEU A 8 -28.84 -10.98 -13.81
C LEU A 8 -27.98 -11.24 -12.56
N GLN A 9 -28.33 -12.25 -11.75
CA GLN A 9 -27.55 -12.62 -10.56
C GLN A 9 -26.16 -13.14 -10.93
N ILE A 10 -26.06 -14.00 -11.94
CA ILE A 10 -24.78 -14.52 -12.44
C ILE A 10 -23.92 -13.36 -12.96
N LEU A 11 -24.50 -12.48 -13.77
CA LEU A 11 -23.81 -11.29 -14.28
C LEU A 11 -23.28 -10.42 -13.14
N LEU A 12 -24.12 -10.07 -12.15
CA LEU A 12 -23.71 -9.25 -11.02
C LEU A 12 -22.62 -9.92 -10.16
N LEU A 13 -22.66 -11.24 -10.01
CA LEU A 13 -21.63 -11.98 -9.28
C LEU A 13 -20.30 -11.94 -10.03
N ILE A 14 -20.31 -12.14 -11.35
CA ILE A 14 -19.11 -12.00 -12.19
C ILE A 14 -18.55 -10.59 -12.06
N LEU A 15 -19.41 -9.56 -12.20
CA LEU A 15 -19.03 -8.16 -12.04
C LEU A 15 -18.43 -7.89 -10.66
N SER A 16 -18.92 -8.55 -9.60
CA SER A 16 -18.40 -8.37 -8.24
C SER A 16 -16.96 -8.87 -8.08
N VAL A 17 -16.51 -9.82 -8.90
CA VAL A 17 -15.14 -10.38 -8.84
C VAL A 17 -14.16 -9.59 -9.74
N LEU A 18 -14.66 -8.87 -10.75
CA LEU A 18 -13.81 -8.11 -11.68
C LEU A 18 -12.85 -7.12 -10.99
N PRO A 19 -13.22 -6.36 -9.93
CA PRO A 19 -12.29 -5.48 -9.24
C PRO A 19 -11.06 -6.21 -8.68
N ALA A 20 -11.24 -7.41 -8.13
CA ALA A 20 -10.15 -8.22 -7.60
C ALA A 20 -9.23 -8.72 -8.72
N ILE A 21 -9.79 -9.18 -9.86
CA ILE A 21 -9.01 -9.60 -11.03
C ILE A 21 -8.23 -8.42 -11.61
N PHE A 22 -8.87 -7.26 -11.74
CA PHE A 22 -8.25 -6.04 -12.23
C PHE A 22 -7.06 -5.64 -11.35
N LEU A 23 -7.26 -5.57 -10.03
CA LEU A 23 -6.17 -5.26 -9.11
C LEU A 23 -5.06 -6.31 -9.14
N GLY A 24 -5.39 -7.60 -9.18
CA GLY A 24 -4.39 -8.67 -9.28
C GLY A 24 -3.49 -8.50 -10.50
N LYS A 25 -4.06 -8.15 -11.66
CA LYS A 25 -3.29 -7.81 -12.87
C LYS A 25 -2.39 -6.59 -12.66
N LEU A 26 -2.87 -5.56 -11.96
CA LEU A 26 -2.06 -4.37 -11.65
C LEU A 26 -0.90 -4.71 -10.72
N ILE A 27 -1.09 -5.54 -9.69
CA ILE A 27 -0.02 -5.98 -8.79
C ILE A 27 1.04 -6.77 -9.55
N ILE A 28 0.63 -7.69 -10.44
CA ILE A 28 1.57 -8.45 -11.28
C ILE A 28 2.37 -7.52 -12.21
N LYS A 29 1.71 -6.52 -12.80
CA LYS A 29 2.33 -5.56 -13.72
C LYS A 29 3.28 -4.58 -13.03
N TYR A 30 2.88 -4.05 -11.87
CA TYR A 30 3.55 -2.93 -11.19
C TYR A 30 4.39 -3.32 -9.97
N GLY A 31 4.26 -4.55 -9.47
CA GLY A 31 5.07 -5.07 -8.37
C GLY A 31 6.54 -5.25 -8.77
N VAL A 32 7.45 -4.74 -7.94
CA VAL A 32 8.90 -4.86 -8.14
C VAL A 32 9.50 -5.57 -6.94
N ASN A 33 10.30 -6.62 -7.20
CA ASN A 33 11.04 -7.31 -6.15
C ASN A 33 12.26 -6.48 -5.73
N VAL A 34 12.05 -5.54 -4.81
CA VAL A 34 13.10 -4.77 -4.14
C VAL A 34 12.61 -4.30 -2.76
N PRO A 35 13.40 -4.49 -1.68
CA PRO A 35 13.02 -3.98 -0.36
C PRO A 35 13.04 -2.44 -0.31
N PHE A 36 11.98 -1.87 0.25
CA PHE A 36 11.80 -0.42 0.41
C PHE A 36 11.47 -0.03 1.86
N PHE A 37 12.13 1.03 2.35
CA PHE A 37 11.89 1.66 3.65
C PHE A 37 11.82 0.63 4.79
N ASP A 38 10.66 0.45 5.42
CA ASP A 38 10.47 -0.41 6.60
C ASP A 38 10.76 -1.89 6.33
N GLN A 39 10.75 -2.34 5.07
CA GLN A 39 11.20 -3.69 4.71
C GLN A 39 12.69 -3.91 5.07
N TRP A 40 13.53 -2.87 5.08
CA TRP A 40 14.90 -2.97 5.62
C TRP A 40 14.95 -3.11 7.15
N GLY A 41 13.86 -2.77 7.83
CA GLY A 41 13.63 -3.13 9.23
C GLY A 41 13.44 -4.64 9.40
N VAL A 42 12.64 -5.26 8.52
CA VAL A 42 12.41 -6.71 8.45
C VAL A 42 13.69 -7.47 8.09
N ALA A 43 14.45 -6.95 7.12
CA ALA A 43 15.74 -7.51 6.67
C ALA A 43 16.71 -7.82 7.82
N ARG A 44 16.70 -7.00 8.88
CA ARG A 44 17.52 -7.23 10.09
C ARG A 44 17.16 -8.56 10.76
N TYR A 45 15.87 -8.87 10.87
CA TYR A 45 15.39 -10.09 11.52
C TYR A 45 15.59 -11.31 10.61
N ILE A 46 15.44 -11.15 9.29
CA ILE A 46 15.80 -12.20 8.32
C ILE A 46 17.28 -12.55 8.45
N ASN A 47 18.18 -11.56 8.45
CA ASN A 47 19.61 -11.79 8.68
C ASN A 47 19.86 -12.49 10.03
N LYS A 48 19.22 -12.01 11.11
CA LYS A 48 19.39 -12.59 12.46
C LYS A 48 18.93 -14.06 12.52
N TYR A 49 17.82 -14.39 11.87
CA TYR A 49 17.29 -15.76 11.76
C TYR A 49 18.35 -16.73 11.21
N PHE A 50 19.04 -16.36 10.13
CA PHE A 50 20.07 -17.21 9.53
C PHE A 50 21.41 -17.20 10.27
N THR A 51 21.77 -16.13 10.98
CA THR A 51 23.09 -16.04 11.63
C THR A 51 23.14 -16.52 13.07
N SER A 52 22.08 -16.29 13.84
CA SER A 52 22.11 -16.45 15.31
C SER A 52 20.80 -16.96 15.91
N GLY A 53 19.80 -17.27 15.09
CA GLY A 53 18.44 -17.56 15.54
C GLY A 53 17.66 -16.33 16.00
N LEU A 54 16.34 -16.48 16.10
CA LEU A 54 15.42 -15.46 16.58
C LEU A 54 14.96 -15.77 18.01
N THR A 55 14.91 -14.74 18.84
CA THR A 55 14.34 -14.82 20.18
C THR A 55 12.92 -14.27 20.21
N PHE A 56 12.16 -14.60 21.26
CA PHE A 56 10.83 -14.03 21.47
C PHE A 56 10.85 -12.49 21.58
N THR A 57 11.89 -11.94 22.23
CA THR A 57 12.06 -10.49 22.38
C THR A 57 12.35 -9.81 21.03
N ASP A 58 13.04 -10.47 20.10
CA ASP A 58 13.21 -9.96 18.74
C ASP A 58 11.87 -9.83 18.01
N LEU A 59 10.99 -10.83 18.17
CA LEU A 59 9.67 -10.80 17.56
C LEU A 59 8.78 -9.73 18.19
N LEU A 60 8.90 -9.47 19.50
CA LEU A 60 8.10 -8.47 20.22
C LEU A 60 8.70 -7.04 20.19
N ALA A 61 9.91 -6.89 19.64
CA ALA A 61 10.64 -5.62 19.63
C ALA A 61 9.84 -4.49 18.94
N GLN A 62 9.94 -3.28 19.45
CA GLN A 62 9.26 -2.13 18.87
C GLN A 62 9.82 -1.80 17.47
N HIS A 63 8.94 -1.45 16.53
CA HIS A 63 9.26 -0.88 15.22
C HIS A 63 8.39 0.36 14.99
N ASN A 64 8.99 1.55 15.06
CA ASN A 64 8.27 2.83 15.13
C ASN A 64 7.22 2.77 16.24
N GLU A 65 5.95 3.09 16.00
CA GLU A 65 4.90 3.02 17.03
C GLU A 65 4.29 1.63 17.22
N THR A 66 4.81 0.62 16.52
CA THR A 66 4.17 -0.69 16.41
C THR A 66 4.97 -1.79 17.09
N ARG A 67 4.28 -2.86 17.50
CA ARG A 67 4.90 -4.15 17.86
C ARG A 67 4.44 -5.24 16.91
N PRO A 68 5.08 -5.40 15.74
CA PRO A 68 4.61 -6.28 14.68
C PRO A 68 5.06 -7.73 14.91
N PHE A 69 4.66 -8.34 16.03
CA PHE A 69 4.99 -9.73 16.37
C PHE A 69 4.49 -10.72 15.33
N PHE A 70 3.17 -10.72 15.06
CA PHE A 70 2.57 -11.64 14.09
C PHE A 70 3.01 -11.34 12.64
N PRO A 71 3.06 -10.06 12.19
CA PRO A 71 3.61 -9.74 10.88
C PRO A 71 5.05 -10.21 10.70
N ARG A 72 5.92 -10.11 11.72
CA ARG A 72 7.30 -10.63 11.62
C ARG A 72 7.34 -12.12 11.35
N ILE A 73 6.49 -12.91 12.01
CA ILE A 73 6.38 -14.35 11.72
C ILE A 73 6.02 -14.56 10.25
N VAL A 74 5.04 -13.81 9.73
CA VAL A 74 4.63 -13.89 8.32
C VAL A 74 5.79 -13.50 7.40
N PHE A 75 6.46 -12.37 7.65
CA PHE A 75 7.58 -11.91 6.84
C PHE A 75 8.74 -12.90 6.80
N ILE A 76 9.15 -13.43 7.97
CA ILE A 76 10.26 -14.39 8.06
C ILE A 76 9.89 -15.70 7.37
N SER A 77 8.66 -16.18 7.56
CA SER A 77 8.16 -17.39 6.88
C SER A 77 8.17 -17.21 5.36
N LEU A 78 7.60 -16.11 4.85
CA LEU A 78 7.62 -15.80 3.42
C LEU A 78 9.05 -15.68 2.90
N ALA A 79 9.91 -14.94 3.59
CA ALA A 79 11.32 -14.78 3.21
C ALA A 79 12.03 -16.13 3.08
N SER A 80 11.84 -17.04 4.04
CA SER A 80 12.44 -18.38 4.02
C SER A 80 11.94 -19.27 2.88
N LEU A 81 10.67 -19.11 2.48
CA LEU A 81 10.04 -19.93 1.43
C LEU A 81 10.29 -19.39 0.01
N THR A 82 10.55 -18.10 -0.13
CA THR A 82 10.59 -17.42 -1.45
C THR A 82 11.93 -16.78 -1.76
N HIS A 83 12.97 -17.06 -0.96
CA HIS A 83 14.26 -16.36 -1.00
C HIS A 83 14.08 -14.83 -0.93
N TRP A 84 13.09 -14.40 -0.14
CA TRP A 84 12.68 -13.01 0.07
C TRP A 84 12.36 -12.21 -1.20
N ASP A 85 11.65 -12.84 -2.14
CA ASP A 85 10.90 -12.09 -3.15
C ASP A 85 9.72 -11.37 -2.50
N VAL A 86 9.83 -10.04 -2.36
CA VAL A 86 8.84 -9.21 -1.69
C VAL A 86 7.50 -9.13 -2.44
N LYS A 87 7.40 -9.62 -3.68
CA LYS A 87 6.11 -9.73 -4.38
C LYS A 87 5.19 -10.75 -3.71
N TYR A 88 5.72 -11.75 -3.01
CA TYR A 88 4.89 -12.68 -2.23
C TYR A 88 4.29 -12.01 -0.99
N GLU A 89 4.93 -10.97 -0.45
CA GLU A 89 4.31 -10.13 0.58
C GLU A 89 3.12 -9.35 -0.01
N MET A 90 3.25 -8.83 -1.25
CA MET A 90 2.14 -8.19 -1.99
C MET A 90 1.00 -9.17 -2.27
N LEU A 91 1.32 -10.42 -2.62
CA LEU A 91 0.33 -11.49 -2.78
C LEU A 91 -0.39 -11.80 -1.45
N ALA A 92 0.34 -11.87 -0.33
CA ALA A 92 -0.26 -12.09 0.98
C ALA A 92 -1.27 -10.98 1.33
N ILE A 93 -0.93 -9.72 1.03
CA ILE A 93 -1.85 -8.58 1.17
C ILE A 93 -3.11 -8.78 0.33
N PHE A 94 -2.95 -9.16 -0.96
CA PHE A 94 -4.07 -9.43 -1.85
C PHE A 94 -4.99 -10.55 -1.31
N LEU A 95 -4.41 -11.64 -0.81
CA LEU A 95 -5.16 -12.75 -0.22
C LEU A 95 -5.90 -12.32 1.05
N MET A 96 -5.28 -11.52 1.93
CA MET A 96 -5.96 -10.96 3.10
C MET A 96 -7.15 -10.08 2.69
N ALA A 97 -7.02 -9.27 1.63
CA ALA A 97 -8.12 -8.49 1.08
C ALA A 97 -9.24 -9.39 0.51
N CYS A 98 -8.91 -10.53 -0.12
CA CYS A 98 -9.91 -11.53 -0.52
C CYS A 98 -10.66 -12.12 0.68
N PHE A 99 -9.97 -12.44 1.78
CA PHE A 99 -10.63 -12.91 3.00
C PHE A 99 -11.50 -11.84 3.65
N ILE A 100 -11.07 -10.58 3.67
CA ILE A 100 -11.89 -9.45 4.14
C ILE A 100 -13.15 -9.30 3.28
N SER A 101 -13.01 -9.32 1.95
CA SER A 101 -14.13 -9.28 1.00
C SER A 101 -15.11 -10.43 1.24
N PHE A 102 -14.60 -11.66 1.42
CA PHE A 102 -15.41 -12.82 1.76
C PHE A 102 -16.13 -12.65 3.10
N ASN A 103 -15.45 -12.14 4.13
CA ASN A 103 -16.08 -11.90 5.43
C ASN A 103 -17.23 -10.89 5.33
N LEU A 104 -17.05 -9.82 4.56
CA LEU A 104 -18.07 -8.81 4.32
C LEU A 104 -19.22 -9.33 3.45
N TYR A 105 -18.96 -10.25 2.52
CA TYR A 105 -20.00 -10.99 1.80
C TYR A 105 -20.85 -11.82 2.77
N CYS A 106 -20.23 -12.60 3.65
CA CYS A 106 -20.93 -13.39 4.67
C CYS A 106 -21.76 -12.50 5.59
N LEU A 107 -21.18 -11.40 6.10
CA LEU A 107 -21.89 -10.45 6.95
C LEU A 107 -23.10 -9.83 6.24
N ASN A 108 -22.94 -9.46 4.96
CA ASN A 108 -24.01 -8.96 4.12
C ASN A 108 -25.15 -9.99 3.97
N ARG A 109 -24.83 -11.27 3.75
CA ARG A 109 -25.84 -12.35 3.69
C ARG A 109 -26.59 -12.56 5.01
N LEU A 110 -25.95 -12.28 6.15
CA LEU A 110 -26.56 -12.41 7.48
C LEU A 110 -27.44 -11.21 7.86
N THR A 111 -27.10 -10.00 7.38
CA THR A 111 -27.68 -8.75 7.90
C THR A 111 -28.59 -8.03 6.90
N ILE A 112 -28.38 -8.19 5.60
CA ILE A 112 -29.15 -7.50 4.56
C ILE A 112 -30.24 -8.44 4.04
N GLY A 113 -31.48 -8.18 4.48
CA GLY A 113 -32.67 -8.86 3.96
C GLY A 113 -33.08 -8.40 2.57
N GLY A 114 -33.96 -9.18 1.93
CA GLY A 114 -34.54 -8.90 0.63
C GLY A 114 -34.08 -9.86 -0.45
N MET A 115 -34.20 -9.45 -1.72
CA MET A 115 -33.86 -10.28 -2.87
C MET A 115 -32.34 -10.45 -3.02
N LEU A 116 -31.90 -11.63 -3.45
CA LEU A 116 -30.48 -11.97 -3.60
C LEU A 116 -29.68 -10.97 -4.45
N TRP A 117 -30.29 -10.38 -5.49
CA TRP A 117 -29.62 -9.41 -6.36
C TRP A 117 -29.19 -8.14 -5.61
N LYS A 118 -29.95 -7.69 -4.60
CA LYS A 118 -29.61 -6.52 -3.77
C LYS A 118 -28.32 -6.79 -2.98
N GLY A 119 -28.23 -7.98 -2.40
CA GLY A 119 -27.03 -8.43 -1.67
C GLY A 119 -25.81 -8.50 -2.59
N ILE A 120 -25.95 -9.03 -3.81
CA ILE A 120 -24.86 -9.08 -4.79
C ILE A 120 -24.46 -7.67 -5.26
N LEU A 121 -25.41 -6.77 -5.47
CA LEU A 121 -25.11 -5.37 -5.83
C LEU A 121 -24.30 -4.66 -4.74
N ILE A 122 -24.66 -4.85 -3.47
CA ILE A 122 -23.91 -4.30 -2.34
C ILE A 122 -22.51 -4.93 -2.27
N PHE A 123 -22.39 -6.22 -2.54
CA PHE A 123 -21.09 -6.90 -2.60
C PHE A 123 -20.20 -6.39 -3.74
N LEU A 124 -20.77 -6.08 -4.91
CA LEU A 124 -20.08 -5.38 -5.99
C LEU A 124 -19.50 -4.04 -5.52
N LEU A 125 -20.31 -3.23 -4.82
CA LEU A 125 -19.85 -1.95 -4.27
C LEU A 125 -18.73 -2.13 -3.25
N PHE A 126 -18.79 -3.16 -2.40
CA PHE A 126 -17.68 -3.46 -1.49
C PHE A 126 -16.40 -3.77 -2.25
N ASN A 127 -16.45 -4.63 -3.27
CA ASN A 127 -15.25 -5.02 -4.00
C ASN A 127 -14.66 -3.89 -4.85
N LEU A 128 -15.49 -2.96 -5.35
CA LEU A 128 -15.00 -1.74 -5.99
C LEU A 128 -14.16 -0.88 -5.05
N LEU A 129 -14.49 -0.86 -3.75
CA LEU A 129 -13.77 -0.10 -2.73
C LEU A 129 -12.58 -0.89 -2.16
N ILE A 130 -12.79 -2.15 -1.74
CA ILE A 130 -11.76 -3.01 -1.14
C ILE A 130 -10.58 -3.19 -2.09
N PHE A 131 -10.83 -3.47 -3.37
CA PHE A 131 -9.78 -3.70 -4.37
C PHE A 131 -9.45 -2.44 -5.18
N SER A 132 -9.78 -1.26 -4.65
CA SER A 132 -9.47 0.00 -5.32
C SER A 132 -7.96 0.22 -5.47
N PRO A 133 -7.44 0.55 -6.67
CA PRO A 133 -6.04 0.95 -6.85
C PRO A 133 -5.64 2.22 -6.10
N VAL A 134 -6.59 3.03 -5.59
CA VAL A 134 -6.31 4.30 -4.88
C VAL A 134 -5.35 4.10 -3.70
N GLN A 135 -5.40 2.94 -3.04
CA GLN A 135 -4.45 2.56 -1.99
C GLN A 135 -3.16 1.92 -2.54
N TYR A 136 -2.61 2.42 -3.65
CA TYR A 136 -1.51 1.76 -4.37
C TYR A 136 -0.26 1.48 -3.53
N GLU A 137 0.07 2.34 -2.54
CA GLU A 137 1.15 2.07 -1.59
C GLU A 137 0.91 0.75 -0.84
N ASN A 138 -0.34 0.47 -0.47
CA ASN A 138 -0.71 -0.75 0.24
C ASN A 138 -0.64 -2.00 -0.63
N TRP A 139 -0.81 -1.86 -1.94
CA TRP A 139 -0.71 -2.98 -2.87
C TRP A 139 0.71 -3.28 -3.32
N LEU A 140 1.55 -2.26 -3.47
CA LEU A 140 2.88 -2.35 -4.05
C LEU A 140 4.02 -2.24 -3.03
N TRP A 141 3.68 -2.26 -1.72
CA TRP A 141 4.66 -2.26 -0.64
C TRP A 141 4.35 -3.39 0.36
N GLY A 142 5.14 -4.46 0.29
CA GLY A 142 4.91 -5.69 1.06
C GLY A 142 4.86 -5.51 2.58
N PHE A 143 5.50 -4.47 3.12
CA PHE A 143 5.41 -4.15 4.56
C PHE A 143 3.96 -3.93 5.04
N GLN A 144 3.05 -3.57 4.14
CA GLN A 144 1.66 -3.25 4.46
C GLN A 144 0.82 -4.48 4.89
N ILE A 145 1.40 -5.69 4.96
CA ILE A 145 0.79 -6.82 5.70
C ILE A 145 0.35 -6.38 7.10
N VAL A 146 1.14 -5.52 7.77
CA VAL A 146 0.85 -5.04 9.13
C VAL A 146 -0.52 -4.37 9.25
N ILE A 147 -0.99 -3.64 8.22
CA ILE A 147 -2.25 -2.88 8.29
C ILE A 147 -3.49 -3.72 7.92
N PHE A 148 -3.34 -4.80 7.15
CA PHE A 148 -4.47 -5.66 6.75
C PHE A 148 -4.87 -6.65 7.84
N ILE A 149 -3.92 -7.14 8.65
CA ILE A 149 -4.20 -8.11 9.72
C ILE A 149 -5.26 -7.59 10.72
N PRO A 150 -5.19 -6.34 11.24
CA PRO A 150 -6.22 -5.82 12.14
C PRO A 150 -7.63 -5.87 11.58
N MET A 151 -7.81 -5.48 10.31
CA MET A 151 -9.15 -5.48 9.71
C MET A 151 -9.65 -6.90 9.41
N LEU A 152 -8.74 -7.80 9.00
CA LEU A 152 -9.08 -9.22 8.86
C LEU A 152 -9.53 -9.81 10.20
N CYS A 153 -8.86 -9.46 11.30
CA CYS A 153 -9.26 -9.86 12.66
C CYS A 153 -10.64 -9.29 13.03
N ILE A 154 -10.87 -7.99 12.81
CA ILE A 154 -12.15 -7.33 13.16
C ILE A 154 -13.32 -7.93 12.37
N THR A 155 -13.18 -8.11 11.05
CA THR A 155 -14.24 -8.71 10.23
C THR A 155 -14.51 -10.17 10.62
N SER A 156 -13.46 -10.92 10.97
CA SER A 156 -13.59 -12.28 11.48
C SER A 156 -14.29 -12.32 12.85
N CYS A 157 -13.94 -11.42 13.77
CA CYS A 157 -14.61 -11.28 15.06
C CYS A 157 -16.10 -10.99 14.91
N ILE A 158 -16.47 -10.13 13.95
CA ILE A 158 -17.86 -9.84 13.65
C ILE A 158 -18.58 -11.14 13.24
N LEU A 159 -18.04 -11.91 12.28
CA LEU A 159 -18.67 -13.18 11.88
C LEU A 159 -18.77 -14.19 13.02
N ILE A 160 -17.75 -14.29 13.87
CA ILE A 160 -17.79 -15.14 15.05
C ILE A 160 -18.90 -14.70 16.01
N ALA A 161 -19.15 -13.40 16.16
CA ALA A 161 -20.26 -12.91 16.98
C ALA A 161 -21.63 -13.40 16.48
N TYR A 162 -21.84 -13.46 15.16
CA TYR A 162 -23.07 -13.98 14.52
C TYR A 162 -23.11 -15.51 14.38
N SER A 163 -22.04 -16.22 14.71
CA SER A 163 -21.99 -17.69 14.61
C SER A 163 -22.87 -18.38 15.66
N GLN A 164 -23.08 -19.69 15.49
CA GLN A 164 -23.79 -20.54 16.45
C GLN A 164 -22.88 -21.11 17.56
N LEU A 165 -21.64 -20.61 17.68
CA LEU A 165 -20.71 -21.04 18.73
C LEU A 165 -21.21 -20.59 20.12
N SER A 166 -20.74 -21.28 21.17
CA SER A 166 -21.05 -20.85 22.54
C SER A 166 -20.41 -19.50 22.86
N SER A 167 -21.03 -18.73 23.76
CA SER A 167 -20.53 -17.40 24.15
C SER A 167 -19.08 -17.43 24.66
N LYS A 168 -18.70 -18.46 25.41
CA LYS A 168 -17.33 -18.66 25.89
C LYS A 168 -16.33 -18.79 24.73
N VAL A 169 -16.66 -19.60 23.73
CA VAL A 169 -15.82 -19.81 22.54
C VAL A 169 -15.74 -18.54 21.69
N LYS A 170 -16.86 -17.82 21.54
CA LYS A 170 -16.88 -16.52 20.84
C LYS A 170 -15.92 -15.52 21.48
N PHE A 171 -15.99 -15.35 22.80
CA PHE A 171 -15.09 -14.46 23.54
C PHE A 171 -13.63 -14.90 23.40
N LEU A 172 -13.32 -16.20 23.57
CA LEU A 172 -11.96 -16.71 23.45
C LEU A 172 -11.35 -16.46 22.07
N ILE A 173 -12.09 -16.77 20.99
CA ILE A 173 -11.64 -16.53 19.61
C ILE A 173 -11.44 -15.03 19.36
N CYS A 174 -12.41 -14.19 19.76
CA CYS A 174 -12.31 -12.75 19.54
C CYS A 174 -11.20 -12.09 20.36
N MET A 175 -10.93 -12.55 21.58
CA MET A 175 -9.78 -12.09 22.38
C MET A 175 -8.45 -12.49 21.73
N SER A 176 -8.38 -13.69 21.16
CA SER A 176 -7.21 -14.16 20.43
C SER A 176 -6.96 -13.32 19.18
N LEU A 177 -8.01 -13.06 18.39
CA LEU A 177 -7.93 -12.20 17.21
C LEU A 177 -7.62 -10.73 17.57
N ALA A 178 -8.16 -10.21 18.68
CA ALA A 178 -7.83 -8.87 19.16
C ALA A 178 -6.37 -8.76 19.63
N THR A 179 -5.82 -9.83 20.23
CA THR A 179 -4.39 -9.95 20.55
C THR A 179 -3.54 -9.97 19.28
N VAL A 180 -3.92 -10.76 18.28
CA VAL A 180 -3.24 -10.80 16.96
C VAL A 180 -3.23 -9.43 16.31
N SER A 181 -4.38 -8.76 16.30
CA SER A 181 -4.55 -7.40 15.81
C SER A 181 -3.61 -6.42 16.54
N THR A 182 -3.62 -6.43 17.88
CA THR A 182 -2.81 -5.55 18.74
C THR A 182 -1.32 -5.68 18.46
N PHE A 183 -0.80 -6.90 18.33
CA PHE A 183 0.60 -7.16 18.00
C PHE A 183 0.86 -7.30 16.50
N SER A 184 0.04 -6.64 15.67
CA SER A 184 0.28 -6.48 14.23
C SER A 184 0.55 -5.03 13.87
N PHE A 185 -0.29 -4.11 14.35
CA PHE A 185 -0.16 -2.68 14.08
C PHE A 185 -0.81 -1.85 15.19
N ALA A 186 -0.42 -0.57 15.34
CA ALA A 186 -0.89 0.28 16.44
C ALA A 186 -2.43 0.41 16.49
N ASN A 187 -3.08 0.54 15.32
CA ASN A 187 -4.54 0.59 15.23
C ASN A 187 -5.21 -0.71 15.68
N GLY A 188 -4.47 -1.82 15.78
CA GLY A 188 -5.01 -3.10 16.18
C GLY A 188 -5.54 -3.12 17.61
N LEU A 189 -5.03 -2.25 18.49
CA LEU A 189 -5.54 -2.09 19.86
C LEU A 189 -7.01 -1.64 19.87
N LEU A 190 -7.48 -0.92 18.84
CA LEU A 190 -8.88 -0.51 18.68
C LEU A 190 -9.83 -1.70 18.60
N SER A 191 -9.36 -2.88 18.16
CA SER A 191 -10.19 -4.08 18.03
C SER A 191 -10.88 -4.45 19.35
N TRP A 192 -10.21 -4.27 20.50
CA TRP A 192 -10.78 -4.51 21.82
C TRP A 192 -11.99 -3.62 22.14
N LEU A 193 -12.00 -2.39 21.62
CA LEU A 193 -13.06 -1.41 21.87
C LEU A 193 -14.21 -1.58 20.89
N VAL A 194 -13.91 -1.70 19.59
CA VAL A 194 -14.95 -1.69 18.53
C VAL A 194 -15.66 -3.05 18.42
N VAL A 195 -14.99 -4.17 18.72
CA VAL A 195 -15.61 -5.51 18.63
C VAL A 195 -16.51 -5.81 19.83
N PHE A 196 -16.25 -5.22 20.99
CA PHE A 196 -17.00 -5.53 22.20
C PHE A 196 -18.52 -5.30 22.06
N PRO A 197 -19.02 -4.17 21.49
CA PRO A 197 -20.46 -3.96 21.31
C PRO A 197 -21.16 -5.05 20.49
N VAL A 198 -20.55 -5.52 19.38
CA VAL A 198 -21.15 -6.57 18.55
C VAL A 198 -21.17 -7.92 19.27
N LEU A 199 -20.14 -8.24 20.07
CA LEU A 199 -20.16 -9.42 20.93
C LEU A 199 -21.25 -9.31 22.00
N ALA A 200 -21.25 -8.22 22.76
CA ALA A 200 -22.16 -8.00 23.87
C ALA A 200 -23.63 -8.07 23.44
N LEU A 201 -23.98 -7.50 22.28
CA LEU A 201 -25.35 -7.57 21.75
C LEU A 201 -25.74 -9.01 21.38
N ASN A 202 -24.85 -9.75 20.72
CA ASN A 202 -25.12 -11.12 20.26
C ASN A 202 -25.08 -12.18 21.37
N THR A 203 -24.46 -11.87 22.51
CA THR A 203 -24.35 -12.78 23.67
C THR A 203 -24.97 -12.22 24.94
N TRP A 204 -25.89 -11.24 24.83
CA TRP A 204 -26.40 -10.47 25.96
C TRP A 204 -26.95 -11.31 27.11
N LYS A 205 -27.72 -12.37 26.79
CA LYS A 205 -28.31 -13.28 27.78
C LYS A 205 -27.24 -14.01 28.61
N ASP A 206 -26.16 -14.43 27.98
CA ASP A 206 -25.07 -15.13 28.67
C ASP A 206 -24.17 -14.14 29.39
N LEU A 207 -23.86 -13.00 28.77
CA LEU A 207 -23.03 -11.94 29.36
C LEU A 207 -23.61 -11.38 30.67
N SER A 208 -24.93 -11.24 30.74
CA SER A 208 -25.63 -10.79 31.95
C SER A 208 -25.60 -11.80 33.10
N LYS A 209 -25.54 -13.10 32.79
CA LYS A 209 -25.40 -14.19 33.78
C LYS A 209 -23.95 -14.43 34.16
N GLU A 210 -23.08 -14.46 33.17
CA GLU A 210 -21.66 -14.80 33.25
C GLU A 210 -20.80 -13.53 33.19
N LYS A 211 -20.88 -12.69 34.24
CA LYS A 211 -20.12 -11.43 34.33
C LYS A 211 -18.60 -11.60 34.14
N TRP A 212 -18.08 -12.80 34.39
CA TRP A 212 -16.68 -13.13 34.18
C TRP A 212 -16.22 -12.98 32.72
N LEU A 213 -17.12 -13.11 31.74
CA LEU A 213 -16.81 -12.89 30.32
C LEU A 213 -16.44 -11.42 30.07
N PHE A 214 -17.17 -10.49 30.68
CA PHE A 214 -16.88 -9.06 30.60
C PHE A 214 -15.56 -8.73 31.32
N THR A 215 -15.39 -9.22 32.55
CA THR A 215 -14.15 -8.97 33.29
C THR A 215 -12.95 -9.61 32.61
N GLY A 216 -13.11 -10.78 32.00
CA GLY A 216 -12.08 -11.44 31.18
C GLY A 216 -11.70 -10.64 29.95
N TRP A 217 -12.68 -10.04 29.26
CA TRP A 217 -12.43 -9.13 28.13
C TRP A 217 -11.62 -7.90 28.56
N ILE A 218 -12.01 -7.24 29.66
CA ILE A 218 -11.29 -6.09 30.21
C ILE A 218 -9.88 -6.48 30.66
N ALA A 219 -9.73 -7.60 31.39
CA ALA A 219 -8.43 -8.10 31.81
C ALA A 219 -7.52 -8.41 30.61
N GLY A 220 -8.05 -9.01 29.54
CA GLY A 220 -7.33 -9.27 28.31
C GLY A 220 -6.90 -7.99 27.59
N PHE A 221 -7.77 -6.98 27.53
CA PHE A 221 -7.45 -5.66 26.98
C PHE A 221 -6.34 -4.99 27.78
N THR A 222 -6.48 -4.93 29.11
CA THR A 222 -5.49 -4.32 30.00
C THR A 222 -4.14 -5.03 29.87
N LEU A 223 -4.11 -6.37 29.90
CA LEU A 223 -2.88 -7.13 29.73
C LEU A 223 -2.20 -6.83 28.39
N ASN A 224 -2.95 -6.84 27.29
CA ASN A 224 -2.42 -6.53 25.96
C ASN A 224 -1.90 -5.10 25.87
N ALA A 225 -2.63 -4.13 26.41
CA ALA A 225 -2.19 -2.74 26.47
C ALA A 225 -0.90 -2.58 27.29
N THR A 226 -0.83 -3.19 28.48
CA THR A 226 0.37 -3.16 29.33
C THR A 226 1.58 -3.78 28.61
N LEU A 227 1.41 -4.96 28.00
CA LEU A 227 2.48 -5.61 27.23
C LEU A 227 2.89 -4.79 25.99
N TYR A 228 1.93 -4.14 25.33
CA TYR A 228 2.18 -3.29 24.17
C TYR A 228 2.99 -2.04 24.55
N PHE A 229 2.67 -1.41 25.68
CA PHE A 229 3.36 -0.19 26.12
C PHE A 229 4.58 -0.45 27.02
N TYR A 230 4.87 -1.71 27.37
CA TYR A 230 6.05 -2.08 28.15
C TYR A 230 7.36 -1.66 27.46
N ASN A 231 8.11 -0.72 28.06
CA ASN A 231 9.32 -0.14 27.47
C ASN A 231 9.08 0.47 26.06
N TYR A 232 7.89 1.04 25.84
CA TYR A 232 7.57 1.75 24.61
C TYR A 232 8.24 3.13 24.59
N GLN A 233 8.92 3.45 23.49
CA GLN A 233 9.58 4.75 23.31
C GLN A 233 8.94 5.49 22.14
N LYS A 234 8.40 6.70 22.39
CA LYS A 234 7.85 7.51 21.29
C LYS A 234 8.94 7.83 20.25
N PRO A 235 8.70 7.60 18.94
CA PRO A 235 9.65 8.02 17.91
C PRO A 235 9.90 9.54 17.95
N PRO A 236 11.17 10.00 17.99
CA PRO A 236 11.49 11.42 18.20
C PRO A 236 11.07 12.34 17.04
N HIS A 237 10.96 11.79 15.83
CA HIS A 237 10.58 12.51 14.62
C HIS A 237 9.06 12.58 14.40
N HIS A 238 8.25 12.07 15.33
CA HIS A 238 6.79 12.12 15.24
C HIS A 238 6.20 13.25 16.11
N PRO A 239 5.17 13.97 15.61
CA PRO A 239 4.45 15.02 16.31
C PRO A 239 4.02 14.64 17.72
N GLY A 240 3.84 15.65 18.57
CA GLY A 240 3.14 15.51 19.84
C GLY A 240 1.69 15.07 19.61
N ILE A 241 1.17 14.17 20.45
CA ILE A 241 -0.27 13.83 20.46
C ILE A 241 -1.11 15.09 20.74
N TRP A 242 -0.53 16.05 21.45
CA TRP A 242 -1.16 17.32 21.82
C TRP A 242 -1.14 18.37 20.70
N ASP A 243 -0.40 18.17 19.61
CA ASP A 243 -0.30 19.15 18.52
C ASP A 243 -1.68 19.38 17.86
N GLY A 244 -2.52 18.35 17.81
CA GLY A 244 -3.90 18.46 17.32
C GLY A 244 -4.83 19.26 18.23
N ALA A 245 -4.55 19.32 19.53
CA ALA A 245 -5.29 20.17 20.46
C ALA A 245 -4.91 21.65 20.30
N VAL A 246 -3.67 21.93 19.89
CA VAL A 246 -3.18 23.30 19.65
C VAL A 246 -3.73 23.86 18.32
N HIS A 247 -3.88 23.02 17.29
CA HIS A 247 -4.37 23.44 15.97
C HIS A 247 -5.71 22.79 15.61
N LEU A 248 -6.78 23.16 16.32
CA LEU A 248 -8.10 22.54 16.19
C LEU A 248 -8.65 22.53 14.76
N GLN A 249 -8.55 23.66 14.03
CA GLN A 249 -9.04 23.73 12.65
C GLN A 249 -8.28 22.76 11.72
N ALA A 250 -6.95 22.70 11.85
CA ALA A 250 -6.13 21.77 11.08
C ALA A 250 -6.46 20.31 11.44
N ALA A 251 -6.79 20.02 12.71
CA ALA A 251 -7.21 18.69 13.13
C ALA A 251 -8.56 18.30 12.51
N ILE A 252 -9.52 19.24 12.46
CA ILE A 252 -10.82 19.05 11.80
C ILE A 252 -10.63 18.80 10.30
N ASP A 253 -9.85 19.65 9.64
CA ASP A 253 -9.55 19.52 8.20
C ASP A 253 -8.84 18.19 7.91
N TYR A 254 -7.85 17.79 8.73
CA TYR A 254 -7.15 16.51 8.62
C TYR A 254 -8.12 15.33 8.75
N PHE A 255 -9.00 15.32 9.76
CA PHE A 255 -9.94 14.23 9.98
C PHE A 255 -10.91 14.04 8.81
N PHE A 256 -11.48 15.13 8.29
CA PHE A 256 -12.39 15.05 7.15
C PHE A 256 -11.64 14.72 5.85
N CYS A 257 -10.45 15.28 5.62
CA CYS A 257 -9.62 14.90 4.47
C CYS A 257 -9.25 13.40 4.52
N PHE A 258 -8.91 12.87 5.69
CA PHE A 258 -8.67 11.43 5.89
C PHE A 258 -9.88 10.60 5.44
N CYS A 259 -11.09 10.95 5.88
CA CYS A 259 -12.31 10.21 5.58
C CYS A 259 -12.70 10.22 4.09
N GLY A 260 -12.45 11.33 3.39
CA GLY A 260 -12.80 11.46 1.96
C GLY A 260 -11.66 11.19 0.97
N SER A 261 -10.44 10.95 1.45
CA SER A 261 -9.22 10.77 0.65
C SER A 261 -9.37 9.79 -0.52
N GLY A 262 -10.11 8.70 -0.33
CA GLY A 262 -10.34 7.66 -1.33
C GLY A 262 -11.07 8.12 -2.60
N PHE A 263 -11.73 9.28 -2.58
CA PHE A 263 -12.56 9.81 -3.68
C PHE A 263 -12.08 11.16 -4.21
N ALA A 264 -10.94 11.65 -3.73
CA ALA A 264 -10.56 13.03 -3.89
C ALA A 264 -9.56 13.31 -5.01
N PHE A 265 -9.02 12.26 -5.66
CA PHE A 265 -7.99 12.37 -6.70
C PHE A 265 -6.84 13.36 -6.36
N GLY A 266 -6.42 13.42 -5.09
CA GLY A 266 -5.36 14.31 -4.61
C GLY A 266 -5.78 15.74 -4.29
N ASN A 267 -7.07 16.10 -4.42
CA ASN A 267 -7.59 17.41 -4.07
C ASN A 267 -8.03 17.49 -2.60
N VAL A 268 -7.33 18.30 -1.80
CA VAL A 268 -7.60 18.47 -0.36
C VAL A 268 -9.02 18.94 -0.06
N ASN A 269 -9.50 19.97 -0.77
CA ASN A 269 -10.84 20.53 -0.53
C ASN A 269 -11.95 19.53 -0.85
N LEU A 270 -11.79 18.77 -1.94
CA LEU A 270 -12.72 17.72 -2.28
C LEU A 270 -12.68 16.57 -1.25
N ALA A 271 -11.49 16.16 -0.81
CA ALA A 271 -11.33 15.14 0.24
C ALA A 271 -12.09 15.56 1.50
N LYS A 272 -11.90 16.80 1.94
CA LYS A 272 -12.64 17.36 3.07
C LYS A 272 -14.14 17.31 2.87
N ASN A 273 -14.65 17.80 1.74
CA ASN A 273 -16.08 17.86 1.46
C ASN A 273 -16.73 16.47 1.40
N VAL A 274 -16.08 15.51 0.74
CA VAL A 274 -16.55 14.12 0.71
C VAL A 274 -16.50 13.51 2.11
N GLY A 275 -15.45 13.76 2.88
CA GLY A 275 -15.33 13.29 4.26
C GLY A 275 -16.44 13.84 5.17
N MET A 276 -16.72 15.14 5.09
CA MET A 276 -17.84 15.77 5.81
C MET A 276 -19.18 15.15 5.41
N ALA A 277 -19.40 14.89 4.12
CA ALA A 277 -20.63 14.25 3.64
C ALA A 277 -20.78 12.82 4.18
N LEU A 278 -19.73 11.99 4.10
CA LEU A 278 -19.73 10.62 4.64
C LEU A 278 -19.98 10.62 6.15
N PHE A 279 -19.32 11.52 6.89
CA PHE A 279 -19.49 11.64 8.33
C PHE A 279 -20.89 12.13 8.71
N SER A 280 -21.48 13.04 7.94
CA SER A 280 -22.86 13.50 8.14
C SER A 280 -23.88 12.38 7.94
N ILE A 281 -23.68 11.52 6.94
CA ILE A 281 -24.50 10.31 6.75
C ILE A 281 -24.34 9.37 7.94
N PHE A 282 -23.12 9.17 8.45
CA PHE A 282 -22.88 8.37 9.65
C PHE A 282 -23.62 8.90 10.88
N ILE A 283 -23.60 10.22 11.11
CA ILE A 283 -24.37 10.87 12.19
C ILE A 283 -25.87 10.62 12.00
N ALA A 284 -26.40 10.80 10.79
CA ALA A 284 -27.82 10.56 10.50
C ALA A 284 -28.23 9.12 10.78
N VAL A 285 -27.38 8.15 10.40
CA VAL A 285 -27.55 6.73 10.73
C VAL A 285 -27.60 6.52 12.24
N CYS A 286 -26.67 7.11 12.99
CA CYS A 286 -26.64 6.99 14.46
C CYS A 286 -27.91 7.57 15.10
N ILE A 287 -28.36 8.76 14.66
CA ILE A 287 -29.59 9.39 15.15
C ILE A 287 -30.80 8.48 14.89
N TYR A 288 -30.90 7.88 13.71
CA TYR A 288 -31.99 6.95 13.38
C TYR A 288 -31.99 5.73 14.31
N LEU A 289 -30.83 5.10 14.51
CA LEU A 289 -30.71 3.91 15.36
C LEU A 289 -31.00 4.21 16.84
N ILE A 290 -30.63 5.40 17.33
CA ILE A 290 -30.97 5.87 18.69
C ILE A 290 -32.48 6.05 18.83
N LYS A 291 -33.16 6.64 17.83
CA LYS A 291 -34.63 6.74 17.83
C LYS A 291 -35.29 5.35 17.87
N CYS A 292 -34.70 4.38 17.18
CA CYS A 292 -35.13 2.99 17.16
C CYS A 292 -34.43 2.10 18.21
N ARG A 293 -33.96 2.64 19.35
CA ARG A 293 -33.21 1.89 20.38
C ARG A 293 -33.88 0.64 20.94
N LYS A 294 -35.21 0.52 20.84
CA LYS A 294 -35.96 -0.64 21.32
C LYS A 294 -36.04 -1.77 20.29
N ASP A 295 -35.64 -1.53 19.04
CA ASP A 295 -35.72 -2.50 17.95
C ASP A 295 -34.47 -3.39 17.91
N PHE A 296 -34.53 -4.52 18.62
CA PHE A 296 -33.42 -5.47 18.69
C PHE A 296 -33.04 -6.04 17.31
N ILE A 297 -34.01 -6.26 16.42
CA ILE A 297 -33.77 -6.85 15.10
C ILE A 297 -32.97 -5.86 14.24
N LEU A 298 -33.35 -4.57 14.26
CA LEU A 298 -32.61 -3.53 13.55
C LEU A 298 -31.17 -3.42 14.06
N TRP A 299 -30.98 -3.35 15.38
CA TRP A 299 -29.65 -3.28 15.98
C TRP A 299 -28.80 -4.52 15.69
N HIS A 300 -29.39 -5.72 15.74
CA HIS A 300 -28.72 -6.94 15.35
C HIS A 300 -28.26 -6.92 13.89
N ARG A 301 -29.02 -6.29 12.98
CA ARG A 301 -28.61 -6.15 11.57
C ARG A 301 -27.52 -5.10 11.35
N THR A 302 -27.46 -4.04 12.17
CA THR A 302 -26.56 -2.90 11.94
C THR A 302 -25.26 -2.93 12.74
N ILE A 303 -25.21 -3.60 13.90
CA ILE A 303 -24.08 -3.50 14.84
C ILE A 303 -22.74 -3.96 14.27
N GLY A 304 -22.74 -5.00 13.42
CA GLY A 304 -21.52 -5.45 12.72
C GLY A 304 -20.97 -4.38 11.77
N TRP A 305 -21.84 -3.65 11.08
CA TRP A 305 -21.44 -2.54 10.21
C TRP A 305 -21.00 -1.32 11.02
N LEU A 306 -21.73 -0.97 12.09
CA LEU A 306 -21.29 0.10 13.02
C LEU A 306 -19.89 -0.16 13.58
N THR A 307 -19.54 -1.42 13.85
CA THR A 307 -18.18 -1.81 14.27
C THR A 307 -17.12 -1.45 13.24
N ILE A 308 -17.40 -1.70 11.95
CA ILE A 308 -16.51 -1.36 10.82
C ILE A 308 -16.38 0.16 10.67
N ALA A 309 -17.50 0.90 10.75
CA ALA A 309 -17.47 2.37 10.70
C ALA A 309 -16.70 2.96 11.90
N ALA A 310 -16.93 2.44 13.11
CA ALA A 310 -16.26 2.88 14.32
C ALA A 310 -14.74 2.66 14.24
N TYR A 311 -14.29 1.55 13.65
CA TYR A 311 -12.86 1.30 13.41
C TYR A 311 -12.25 2.35 12.47
N SER A 312 -12.92 2.69 11.37
CA SER A 312 -12.46 3.70 10.42
C SER A 312 -12.38 5.09 11.05
N ILE A 313 -13.45 5.51 11.74
CA ILE A 313 -13.51 6.80 12.45
C ILE A 313 -12.43 6.89 13.52
N SER A 314 -12.30 5.87 14.37
CA SER A 314 -11.28 5.85 15.43
C SER A 314 -9.86 5.86 14.87
N SER A 315 -9.62 5.15 13.76
CA SER A 315 -8.34 5.18 13.04
C SER A 315 -8.04 6.59 12.51
N GLY A 316 -9.03 7.27 11.95
CA GLY A 316 -8.92 8.66 11.50
C GLY A 316 -8.61 9.61 12.65
N SER A 317 -9.30 9.49 13.77
CA SER A 317 -9.05 10.31 14.95
C SER A 317 -7.64 10.12 15.52
N ILE A 318 -7.15 8.88 15.61
CA ILE A 318 -5.78 8.59 16.05
C ILE A 318 -4.76 9.15 15.06
N ALA A 319 -4.99 9.00 13.75
CA ALA A 319 -4.12 9.58 12.73
C ALA A 319 -4.07 11.11 12.85
N THR A 320 -5.23 11.77 12.99
CA THR A 320 -5.30 13.21 13.23
C THR A 320 -4.47 13.62 14.44
N LEU A 321 -4.70 13.02 15.61
CA LEU A 321 -4.00 13.39 16.84
C LEU A 321 -2.49 13.12 16.76
N GLY A 322 -2.07 12.02 16.14
CA GLY A 322 -0.67 11.63 16.08
C GLY A 322 0.12 12.28 14.94
N ARG A 323 -0.53 12.87 13.94
CA ARG A 323 0.12 13.23 12.67
C ARG A 323 -0.24 14.59 12.09
N VAL A 324 -1.22 15.32 12.64
CA VAL A 324 -1.59 16.65 12.13
C VAL A 324 -0.42 17.65 12.11
N GLY A 325 0.57 17.51 12.99
CA GLY A 325 1.80 18.32 12.97
C GLY A 325 2.64 18.17 11.69
N PHE A 326 2.39 17.16 10.85
CA PHE A 326 3.01 17.03 9.53
C PHE A 326 2.27 17.79 8.41
N GLY A 327 1.10 18.37 8.71
CA GLY A 327 0.25 19.05 7.74
C GLY A 327 -0.95 18.20 7.26
N VAL A 328 -2.01 18.88 6.83
CA VAL A 328 -3.29 18.26 6.40
C VAL A 328 -3.12 17.36 5.19
N GLU A 329 -2.25 17.71 4.24
CA GLU A 329 -2.01 16.92 3.02
C GLU A 329 -1.59 15.48 3.32
N GLN A 330 -0.89 15.27 4.44
CA GLN A 330 -0.42 13.96 4.86
C GLN A 330 -1.59 12.99 5.14
N SER A 331 -2.78 13.49 5.48
CA SER A 331 -3.99 12.67 5.70
C SER A 331 -4.47 11.96 4.43
N MET A 332 -4.05 12.44 3.25
CA MET A 332 -4.39 11.87 1.95
C MET A 332 -3.36 10.85 1.46
N ALA A 333 -2.34 10.52 2.26
CA ALA A 333 -1.36 9.50 1.89
C ALA A 333 -2.08 8.18 1.54
N PRO A 334 -1.76 7.54 0.39
CA PRO A 334 -2.46 6.34 -0.09
C PRO A 334 -2.49 5.19 0.92
N ARG A 335 -1.47 5.10 1.78
CA ARG A 335 -1.42 4.11 2.88
C ARG A 335 -2.56 4.26 3.90
N TYR A 336 -3.09 5.48 4.11
CA TYR A 336 -4.22 5.72 5.00
C TYR A 336 -5.58 5.35 4.38
N THR A 337 -5.65 5.27 3.05
CA THR A 337 -6.89 4.97 2.33
C THR A 337 -7.47 3.61 2.73
N THR A 338 -6.66 2.62 3.13
CA THR A 338 -7.20 1.33 3.61
C THR A 338 -8.10 1.53 4.83
N PHE A 339 -7.77 2.44 5.74
CA PHE A 339 -8.55 2.65 6.96
C PHE A 339 -9.81 3.47 6.66
N SER A 340 -9.72 4.47 5.78
CA SER A 340 -10.83 5.38 5.49
C SER A 340 -11.92 4.73 4.62
N LEU A 341 -11.57 3.83 3.70
CA LEU A 341 -12.54 3.16 2.82
C LEU A 341 -13.54 2.25 3.54
N TYR A 342 -13.25 1.83 4.77
CA TYR A 342 -14.21 1.04 5.55
C TYR A 342 -15.43 1.85 6.03
N LEU A 343 -15.33 3.18 6.13
CA LEU A 343 -16.48 4.04 6.40
C LEU A 343 -17.53 3.97 5.27
N PRO A 344 -17.24 4.30 3.99
CA PRO A 344 -18.21 4.19 2.91
C PRO A 344 -18.69 2.75 2.70
N ILE A 345 -17.83 1.73 2.85
CA ILE A 345 -18.25 0.31 2.82
C ILE A 345 -19.36 0.06 3.85
N SER A 346 -19.13 0.48 5.10
CA SER A 346 -20.13 0.32 6.16
C SER A 346 -21.40 1.13 5.87
N LEU A 347 -21.28 2.36 5.38
CA LEU A 347 -22.43 3.23 5.11
C LEU A 347 -23.33 2.67 4.01
N VAL A 348 -22.77 2.06 2.95
CA VAL A 348 -23.55 1.38 1.91
C VAL A 348 -24.47 0.32 2.53
N ALA A 349 -23.97 -0.49 3.46
CA ALA A 349 -24.75 -1.51 4.14
C ALA A 349 -25.78 -0.92 5.12
N LEU A 350 -25.35 0.02 5.98
CA LEU A 350 -26.18 0.65 7.01
C LEU A 350 -27.37 1.38 6.38
N VAL A 351 -27.13 2.18 5.35
CA VAL A 351 -28.18 2.90 4.61
C VAL A 351 -29.14 1.90 3.95
N ALA A 352 -28.63 0.82 3.35
CA ALA A 352 -29.48 -0.20 2.73
C ALA A 352 -30.37 -0.97 3.72
N ILE A 353 -29.93 -1.12 4.98
CA ILE A 353 -30.71 -1.71 6.09
C ILE A 353 -31.74 -0.71 6.61
N ILE A 354 -31.35 0.54 6.84
CA ILE A 354 -32.25 1.59 7.34
C ILE A 354 -33.36 1.91 6.34
N ILE A 355 -33.07 1.97 5.05
CA ILE A 355 -34.10 2.17 4.03
C ILE A 355 -35.12 1.01 4.04
N ASP A 356 -34.66 -0.24 4.19
CA ASP A 356 -35.55 -1.40 4.29
C ASP A 356 -36.43 -1.33 5.55
N ASP A 357 -35.86 -0.95 6.69
CA ASP A 357 -36.61 -0.77 7.94
C ASP A 357 -37.63 0.37 7.88
N ALA A 358 -37.22 1.54 7.39
CA ALA A 358 -38.05 2.72 7.26
C ALA A 358 -39.22 2.51 6.27
N VAL A 359 -39.00 1.73 5.20
CA VAL A 359 -40.06 1.33 4.26
C VAL A 359 -41.06 0.38 4.93
N ARG A 360 -40.60 -0.56 5.77
CA ARG A 360 -41.49 -1.47 6.52
C ARG A 360 -42.36 -0.72 7.53
N LYS A 361 -41.80 0.28 8.20
CA LYS A 361 -42.49 1.11 9.21
C LYS A 361 -43.42 2.19 8.63
N ARG A 362 -43.50 2.32 7.29
CA ARG A 362 -44.26 3.36 6.55
C ARG A 362 -43.86 4.82 6.83
N ASP A 363 -42.77 5.07 7.57
CA ASP A 363 -42.30 6.41 7.96
C ASP A 363 -41.99 7.34 6.76
N PHE A 364 -41.65 6.79 5.58
CA PHE A 364 -41.20 7.56 4.41
C PHE A 364 -42.18 7.54 3.22
N SER A 365 -43.44 7.15 3.41
CA SER A 365 -44.37 6.89 2.28
C SER A 365 -44.55 8.05 1.29
N LYS A 366 -44.45 9.31 1.72
CA LYS A 366 -44.60 10.50 0.84
C LYS A 366 -43.27 11.06 0.30
N SER A 367 -42.13 10.79 0.96
CA SER A 367 -40.79 11.29 0.59
C SER A 367 -39.87 10.21 -0.02
N LYS A 368 -40.36 8.97 -0.17
CA LYS A 368 -39.60 7.79 -0.66
C LYS A 368 -38.94 8.02 -2.01
N LEU A 369 -39.65 8.63 -2.97
CA LEU A 369 -39.12 8.93 -4.30
C LEU A 369 -37.97 9.94 -4.21
N LEU A 370 -38.12 11.01 -3.42
CA LEU A 370 -37.09 12.03 -3.25
C LEU A 370 -35.82 11.47 -2.58
N VAL A 371 -35.98 10.72 -1.49
CA VAL A 371 -34.84 10.11 -0.76
C VAL A 371 -34.09 9.10 -1.63
N ASN A 372 -34.82 8.26 -2.38
CA ASN A 372 -34.20 7.30 -3.29
C ASN A 372 -33.48 7.98 -4.46
N SER A 373 -34.05 9.05 -5.01
CA SER A 373 -33.41 9.83 -6.08
C SER A 373 -32.14 10.52 -5.60
N ILE A 374 -32.19 11.21 -4.46
CA ILE A 374 -31.01 11.87 -3.87
C ILE A 374 -29.93 10.84 -3.54
N GLY A 375 -30.30 9.71 -2.91
CA GLY A 375 -29.35 8.64 -2.58
C GLY A 375 -28.70 8.02 -3.82
N SER A 376 -29.47 7.83 -4.90
CA SER A 376 -28.95 7.30 -6.17
C SER A 376 -28.00 8.30 -6.84
N ILE A 377 -28.35 9.59 -6.86
CA ILE A 377 -27.48 10.65 -7.39
C ILE A 377 -26.18 10.72 -6.59
N ALA A 378 -26.24 10.69 -5.26
CA ALA A 378 -25.07 10.71 -4.40
C ALA A 378 -24.15 9.50 -4.64
N LEU A 379 -24.73 8.30 -4.78
CA LEU A 379 -23.98 7.08 -5.10
C LEU A 379 -23.34 7.16 -6.49
N ILE A 380 -24.06 7.64 -7.51
CA ILE A 380 -23.53 7.83 -8.87
C ILE A 380 -22.37 8.83 -8.85
N TYR A 381 -22.52 9.95 -8.15
CA TYR A 381 -21.47 10.95 -8.00
C TYR A 381 -20.23 10.38 -7.31
N LEU A 382 -20.42 9.61 -6.23
CA LEU A 382 -19.32 8.96 -5.52
C LEU A 382 -18.60 7.90 -6.39
N LEU A 383 -19.35 7.13 -7.19
CA LEU A 383 -18.76 6.20 -8.16
C LEU A 383 -18.01 6.92 -9.29
N PHE A 384 -18.52 8.08 -9.73
CA PHE A 384 -17.83 8.92 -10.70
C PHE A 384 -16.48 9.42 -10.13
N LEU A 385 -16.49 10.00 -8.92
CA LEU A 385 -15.28 10.42 -8.21
C LEU A 385 -14.29 9.27 -7.97
N HIS A 386 -14.81 8.09 -7.64
CA HIS A 386 -14.01 6.87 -7.51
C HIS A 386 -13.32 6.52 -8.82
N SER A 387 -14.03 6.57 -9.94
CA SER A 387 -13.44 6.24 -11.25
C SER A 387 -12.32 7.20 -11.66
N LEU A 388 -12.46 8.51 -11.38
CA LEU A 388 -11.38 9.49 -11.57
C LEU A 388 -10.17 9.17 -10.67
N SER A 389 -10.42 8.85 -9.40
CA SER A 389 -9.37 8.50 -8.44
C SER A 389 -8.63 7.22 -8.84
N VAL A 390 -9.34 6.21 -9.36
CA VAL A 390 -8.75 4.96 -9.87
C VAL A 390 -7.85 5.22 -11.08
N ASN A 391 -8.27 6.05 -12.04
CA ASN A 391 -7.46 6.38 -13.20
C ASN A 391 -6.13 7.04 -12.80
N MET A 392 -6.18 8.01 -11.88
CA MET A 392 -4.97 8.63 -11.32
C MET A 392 -4.10 7.61 -10.58
N ALA A 393 -4.70 6.74 -9.78
CA ALA A 393 -3.98 5.76 -8.99
C ALA A 393 -3.25 4.70 -9.86
N VAL A 394 -3.82 4.30 -11.00
CA VAL A 394 -3.14 3.41 -11.95
C VAL A 394 -1.90 4.08 -12.55
N LYS A 395 -1.96 5.39 -12.82
CA LYS A 395 -0.79 6.17 -13.24
C LYS A 395 0.27 6.21 -12.13
N GLU A 396 -0.13 6.42 -10.89
CA GLU A 396 0.78 6.41 -9.74
C GLU A 396 1.39 5.02 -9.47
N MET A 397 0.66 3.93 -9.71
CA MET A 397 1.23 2.57 -9.69
C MET A 397 2.38 2.41 -10.70
N SER A 398 2.23 2.98 -11.89
CA SER A 398 3.29 3.00 -12.90
C SER A 398 4.50 3.82 -12.43
N ASN A 399 4.27 5.01 -11.88
CA ASN A 399 5.34 5.84 -11.32
C ASN A 399 6.06 5.16 -10.16
N TRP A 400 5.32 4.48 -9.28
CA TRP A 400 5.85 3.70 -8.17
C TRP A 400 6.76 2.57 -8.67
N ARG A 401 6.33 1.82 -9.70
CA ARG A 401 7.14 0.78 -10.33
C ARG A 401 8.48 1.34 -10.85
N VAL A 402 8.44 2.47 -11.56
CA VAL A 402 9.66 3.13 -12.06
C VAL A 402 10.58 3.53 -10.91
N ALA A 403 10.04 4.15 -9.86
CA ALA A 403 10.81 4.52 -8.67
C ALA A 403 11.46 3.32 -7.97
N ARG A 404 10.77 2.17 -7.92
CA ARG A 404 11.32 0.93 -7.37
C ARG A 404 12.39 0.31 -8.25
N LEU A 405 12.23 0.31 -9.58
CA LEU A 405 13.26 -0.17 -10.50
C LEU A 405 14.52 0.70 -10.47
N GLN A 406 14.37 2.02 -10.41
CA GLN A 406 15.47 2.96 -10.20
C GLN A 406 16.21 2.71 -8.87
N GLY A 407 15.46 2.59 -7.78
CA GLY A 407 16.02 2.25 -6.46
C GLY A 407 16.72 0.88 -6.45
N LYS A 408 16.17 -0.10 -7.16
CA LYS A 408 16.78 -1.42 -7.36
C LYS A 408 18.11 -1.29 -8.11
N GLY A 409 18.17 -0.51 -9.18
CA GLY A 409 19.42 -0.21 -9.88
C GLY A 409 20.50 0.34 -8.94
N CYS A 410 20.17 1.38 -8.18
CA CYS A 410 21.10 1.97 -7.22
C CYS A 410 21.53 0.98 -6.11
N LEU A 411 20.61 0.13 -5.64
CA LEU A 411 20.91 -0.92 -4.67
C LEU A 411 21.90 -1.95 -5.23
N LEU A 412 21.72 -2.40 -6.48
CA LEU A 412 22.60 -3.39 -7.09
C LEU A 412 24.04 -2.87 -7.24
N PHE A 413 24.21 -1.57 -7.44
CA PHE A 413 25.51 -0.89 -7.54
C PHE A 413 26.06 -0.34 -6.22
N ILE A 414 25.44 -0.66 -5.07
CA ILE A 414 25.78 -0.05 -3.75
C ILE A 414 27.25 -0.20 -3.31
N ASN A 415 27.96 -1.20 -3.86
CA ASN A 415 29.38 -1.44 -3.59
C ASN A 415 30.33 -0.79 -4.61
N ILE A 416 29.80 -0.34 -5.75
CA ILE A 416 30.56 0.10 -6.92
C ILE A 416 30.45 1.61 -7.12
N VAL A 417 29.22 2.11 -7.27
CA VAL A 417 28.94 3.53 -7.53
C VAL A 417 28.15 4.10 -6.37
N LYS A 418 28.68 5.19 -5.79
CA LYS A 418 28.07 5.86 -4.64
C LYS A 418 27.03 6.88 -5.12
N GLU A 419 25.78 6.46 -5.26
CA GLU A 419 24.63 7.37 -5.51
C GLU A 419 23.77 7.51 -4.24
N GLU A 420 24.22 8.35 -3.30
CA GLU A 420 23.56 8.48 -1.98
C GLU A 420 22.13 9.00 -2.06
N GLU A 421 21.88 9.98 -2.93
CA GLU A 421 20.54 10.55 -3.10
C GLU A 421 19.52 9.50 -3.57
N CYS A 422 19.90 8.69 -4.56
CA CYS A 422 19.07 7.60 -5.05
C CYS A 422 18.77 6.58 -3.94
N LEU A 423 19.80 6.15 -3.20
CA LEU A 423 19.65 5.19 -2.12
C LEU A 423 18.76 5.76 -1.00
N ALA A 424 18.98 7.02 -0.61
CA ALA A 424 18.23 7.64 0.47
C ALA A 424 16.74 7.80 0.16
N THR A 425 16.42 8.22 -1.07
CA THR A 425 15.05 8.54 -1.49
C THR A 425 14.28 7.32 -2.01
N ARG A 426 14.95 6.39 -2.72
CA ARG A 426 14.30 5.27 -3.41
C ARG A 426 14.45 3.93 -2.69
N VAL A 427 15.35 3.80 -1.72
CA VAL A 427 15.63 2.54 -0.99
C VAL A 427 15.41 2.71 0.51
N ASN A 428 16.28 3.42 1.21
CA ASN A 428 16.16 3.80 2.62
C ASN A 428 17.23 4.85 2.98
N PRO A 429 16.90 5.90 3.76
CA PRO A 429 17.86 6.92 4.18
C PRO A 429 19.03 6.40 5.03
N LYS A 430 18.90 5.23 5.68
CA LYS A 430 19.97 4.62 6.50
C LYS A 430 20.95 3.81 5.63
N ILE A 431 21.65 4.49 4.72
CA ILE A 431 22.48 3.88 3.66
C ILE A 431 23.52 2.89 4.21
N ALA A 432 24.25 3.24 5.28
CA ALA A 432 25.25 2.34 5.86
C ALA A 432 24.64 1.01 6.35
N ARG A 433 23.45 1.07 6.97
CA ARG A 433 22.71 -0.12 7.41
C ARG A 433 22.21 -0.93 6.21
N VAL A 434 21.72 -0.27 5.17
CA VAL A 434 21.32 -0.93 3.91
C VAL A 434 22.51 -1.66 3.30
N LYS A 435 23.67 -1.00 3.16
CA LYS A 435 24.87 -1.60 2.59
C LYS A 435 25.31 -2.84 3.36
N PHE A 436 25.33 -2.78 4.69
CA PHE A 436 25.65 -3.94 5.53
C PHE A 436 24.66 -5.11 5.30
N LEU A 437 23.36 -4.85 5.42
CA LEU A 437 22.33 -5.88 5.28
C LEU A 437 22.25 -6.43 3.86
N ALA A 438 22.39 -5.58 2.84
CA ALA A 438 22.37 -5.99 1.44
C ALA A 438 23.50 -6.95 1.13
N ASN A 439 24.73 -6.69 1.60
CA ASN A 439 25.85 -7.61 1.40
C ASN A 439 25.62 -8.96 2.09
N ARG A 440 25.11 -8.95 3.33
CA ARG A 440 24.78 -10.19 4.05
C ARG A 440 23.70 -11.00 3.33
N LEU A 441 22.58 -10.38 2.98
CA LEU A 441 21.48 -11.06 2.31
C LEU A 441 21.85 -11.51 0.89
N ASN A 442 22.70 -10.76 0.19
CA ASN A 442 23.27 -11.18 -1.09
C ASN A 442 24.09 -12.47 -0.94
N SER A 443 24.94 -12.56 0.09
CA SER A 443 25.74 -13.77 0.34
C SER A 443 24.90 -15.00 0.68
N LEU A 444 23.69 -14.80 1.21
CA LEU A 444 22.72 -15.86 1.49
C LEU A 444 21.83 -16.21 0.28
N GLY A 445 21.88 -15.45 -0.82
CA GLY A 445 21.01 -15.64 -1.99
C GLY A 445 19.61 -15.00 -1.87
N TYR A 446 19.42 -14.05 -0.94
CA TYR A 446 18.15 -13.39 -0.63
C TYR A 446 17.95 -12.04 -1.36
N LEU A 447 18.80 -11.75 -2.34
CA LEU A 447 18.64 -10.61 -3.25
C LEU A 447 18.71 -11.11 -4.70
N GLN A 448 17.70 -10.76 -5.49
CA GLN A 448 17.57 -11.19 -6.87
C GLN A 448 17.26 -10.00 -7.81
N PRO A 449 18.12 -9.70 -8.80
CA PRO A 449 19.45 -10.30 -9.01
C PRO A 449 20.41 -9.93 -7.86
N GLY A 450 21.54 -10.63 -7.78
CA GLY A 450 22.56 -10.34 -6.79
C GLY A 450 23.27 -8.99 -7.03
N LEU A 451 23.91 -8.45 -5.99
CA LEU A 451 24.70 -7.23 -6.07
C LEU A 451 25.82 -7.35 -7.11
N VAL A 452 26.11 -6.25 -7.80
CA VAL A 452 27.21 -6.17 -8.77
C VAL A 452 28.54 -6.33 -8.01
N LYS A 453 29.36 -7.30 -8.45
CA LYS A 453 30.58 -7.74 -7.74
C LYS A 453 31.81 -6.89 -8.07
N SER A 454 31.82 -6.27 -9.24
CA SER A 454 33.00 -5.64 -9.85
C SER A 454 32.58 -4.40 -10.64
N PRO A 455 33.42 -3.36 -10.74
CA PRO A 455 33.15 -2.20 -11.58
C PRO A 455 33.27 -2.51 -13.08
N ARG A 456 33.78 -3.68 -13.47
CA ARG A 456 33.90 -4.09 -14.88
C ARG A 456 32.52 -4.42 -15.45
N ILE A 457 32.05 -3.61 -16.39
CA ILE A 457 30.69 -3.73 -16.92
C ILE A 457 30.48 -5.02 -17.73
N GLN A 458 31.53 -5.53 -18.36
CA GLN A 458 31.49 -6.78 -19.12
C GLN A 458 31.03 -7.98 -18.28
N ASP A 459 31.26 -7.96 -16.96
CA ASP A 459 30.81 -9.04 -16.06
C ASP A 459 29.28 -9.13 -15.98
N ILE A 460 28.58 -8.05 -16.34
CA ILE A 460 27.11 -7.96 -16.38
C ILE A 460 26.58 -7.58 -17.75
N GLU A 461 27.41 -7.63 -18.80
CA GLU A 461 26.97 -7.35 -20.16
C GLU A 461 25.89 -8.38 -20.59
N GLY A 462 24.82 -7.85 -21.18
CA GLY A 462 23.76 -8.64 -21.80
C GLY A 462 24.02 -8.84 -23.29
N THR A 463 23.38 -9.85 -23.87
CA THR A 463 23.45 -10.09 -25.32
C THR A 463 22.76 -8.94 -26.05
N LYS A 464 23.48 -8.26 -26.95
CA LYS A 464 22.89 -7.19 -27.76
C LYS A 464 21.79 -7.75 -28.67
N LEU A 465 20.60 -7.16 -28.58
CA LEU A 465 19.56 -7.37 -29.57
C LEU A 465 19.74 -6.44 -30.77
N SER A 466 19.65 -7.01 -31.98
CA SER A 466 19.46 -6.24 -33.20
C SER A 466 18.00 -5.78 -33.25
N THR A 467 17.76 -4.47 -33.11
CA THR A 467 16.42 -3.89 -33.22
C THR A 467 16.12 -3.52 -34.67
N ALA A 468 14.86 -3.71 -35.10
CA ALA A 468 14.44 -3.40 -36.47
C ALA A 468 14.62 -1.91 -36.85
N ASP A 469 14.59 -1.02 -35.86
CA ASP A 469 14.81 0.42 -36.04
C ASP A 469 16.31 0.83 -36.01
N GLY A 470 17.24 -0.11 -35.81
CA GLY A 470 18.69 0.14 -35.82
C GLY A 470 19.25 0.89 -34.61
N TYR A 471 18.42 1.37 -33.69
CA TYR A 471 18.88 2.18 -32.54
C TYR A 471 19.25 1.38 -31.28
N GLY A 472 19.09 0.05 -31.30
CA GLY A 472 19.48 -0.83 -30.20
C GLY A 472 18.89 -0.38 -28.86
N TYR A 473 19.75 -0.20 -27.86
CA TYR A 473 19.37 0.21 -26.50
C TYR A 473 19.41 1.72 -26.26
N GLY A 474 19.77 2.53 -27.26
CA GLY A 474 19.79 3.99 -27.18
C GLY A 474 21.10 4.62 -27.64
N TRP A 475 21.25 5.91 -27.37
CA TRP A 475 22.35 6.73 -27.88
C TRP A 475 22.96 7.63 -26.81
N PHE A 476 24.27 7.77 -26.85
CA PHE A 476 25.04 8.73 -26.07
C PHE A 476 25.26 9.99 -26.91
N ASP A 477 24.37 10.98 -26.73
CA ASP A 477 24.29 12.18 -27.57
C ASP A 477 25.57 13.03 -27.50
N GLY A 478 26.07 13.28 -26.30
CA GLY A 478 27.25 14.13 -26.17
C GLY A 478 27.71 14.33 -24.74
N LEU A 479 28.95 14.83 -24.66
CA LEU A 479 29.60 15.23 -23.43
C LEU A 479 30.22 16.61 -23.65
N SER A 480 29.90 17.56 -22.78
CA SER A 480 30.45 18.91 -22.78
C SER A 480 31.15 19.22 -21.46
N LYS A 481 32.24 19.96 -21.52
CA LYS A 481 32.93 20.50 -20.36
C LYS A 481 32.30 21.84 -20.01
N VAL A 482 31.68 21.95 -18.83
CA VAL A 482 30.97 23.17 -18.39
C VAL A 482 31.86 24.05 -17.52
N SER A 483 32.78 23.44 -16.77
CA SER A 483 33.82 24.15 -16.01
C SER A 483 35.10 23.33 -15.97
N ASN A 484 36.16 23.84 -15.36
CA ASN A 484 37.44 23.13 -15.28
C ASN A 484 37.35 21.74 -14.64
N ASP A 485 36.42 21.56 -13.69
CA ASP A 485 36.23 20.31 -12.94
C ASP A 485 34.87 19.64 -13.23
N GLU A 486 34.04 20.15 -14.14
CA GLU A 486 32.69 19.61 -14.34
C GLU A 486 32.39 19.29 -15.80
N TYR A 487 31.93 18.05 -16.02
CA TYR A 487 31.40 17.57 -17.29
C TYR A 487 29.91 17.33 -17.18
N VAL A 488 29.18 17.65 -18.26
CA VAL A 488 27.78 17.34 -18.43
C VAL A 488 27.63 16.41 -19.63
N THR A 489 26.87 15.35 -19.43
CA THR A 489 26.60 14.35 -20.46
C THR A 489 25.11 14.09 -20.58
N SER A 490 24.66 13.81 -21.80
CA SER A 490 23.27 13.47 -22.09
C SER A 490 23.16 12.37 -23.13
N GLY A 491 21.98 11.78 -23.18
CA GLY A 491 21.61 10.77 -24.15
C GLY A 491 20.19 10.30 -23.94
N TRP A 492 19.88 9.15 -24.51
CA TRP A 492 18.64 8.41 -24.23
C TRP A 492 18.90 6.91 -24.18
N ALA A 493 18.12 6.19 -23.38
CA ALA A 493 18.29 4.77 -23.15
C ALA A 493 16.94 4.05 -22.99
N ARG A 494 16.85 2.84 -23.54
CA ARG A 494 15.66 1.99 -23.52
C ARG A 494 16.00 0.52 -23.36
N LEU A 495 14.97 -0.27 -23.04
CA LEU A 495 14.98 -1.73 -22.98
C LEU A 495 13.96 -2.24 -24.01
N PRO A 496 14.39 -2.55 -25.25
CA PRO A 496 13.50 -2.93 -26.35
C PRO A 496 12.59 -4.12 -26.04
N GLU A 497 13.08 -5.09 -25.29
CA GLU A 497 12.35 -6.32 -24.91
C GLU A 497 11.16 -6.04 -24.00
N ARG A 498 11.25 -4.95 -23.21
CA ARG A 498 10.20 -4.48 -22.31
C ARG A 498 9.37 -3.36 -22.92
N GLU A 499 9.78 -2.82 -24.06
CA GLU A 499 9.24 -1.60 -24.67
C GLU A 499 9.17 -0.40 -23.69
N GLU A 500 10.20 -0.28 -22.85
CA GLU A 500 10.26 0.73 -21.78
C GLU A 500 11.57 1.52 -21.82
N PRO A 501 11.61 2.75 -21.26
CA PRO A 501 12.87 3.40 -20.94
C PRO A 501 13.72 2.55 -19.98
N ALA A 502 15.03 2.70 -20.06
CA ALA A 502 15.95 2.00 -19.16
C ALA A 502 15.67 2.33 -17.68
N ASP A 503 15.95 1.37 -16.79
CA ASP A 503 15.73 1.56 -15.35
C ASP A 503 16.82 2.46 -14.75
N ALA A 504 18.02 2.39 -15.32
CA ALA A 504 19.13 3.30 -15.07
C ALA A 504 20.07 3.34 -16.30
N VAL A 505 20.99 4.29 -16.30
CA VAL A 505 22.11 4.38 -17.25
C VAL A 505 23.42 4.38 -16.49
N ILE A 506 24.39 3.62 -16.97
CA ILE A 506 25.71 3.50 -16.35
C ILE A 506 26.72 4.20 -17.25
N LEU A 507 27.51 5.11 -16.67
CA LEU A 507 28.66 5.67 -17.34
C LEU A 507 29.90 4.89 -16.96
N THR A 508 30.70 4.60 -17.97
CA THR A 508 31.92 3.82 -17.88
C THR A 508 33.06 4.53 -18.59
N TYR A 509 34.29 4.29 -18.14
CA TYR A 509 35.48 4.64 -18.90
C TYR A 509 36.28 3.40 -19.27
N GLU A 510 36.93 3.44 -20.43
CA GLU A 510 37.73 2.33 -20.95
C GLU A 510 39.13 2.34 -20.28
N LYS A 511 39.55 1.19 -19.74
CA LYS A 511 40.93 0.98 -19.23
C LYS A 511 41.80 0.28 -20.29
N ALA A 512 43.12 0.31 -20.09
CA ALA A 512 44.17 -0.16 -21.01
C ALA A 512 44.06 -1.62 -21.55
N ASN A 513 43.05 -2.40 -21.12
CA ASN A 513 42.76 -3.75 -21.63
C ASN A 513 41.35 -3.85 -22.27
N ASN A 514 40.84 -2.75 -22.85
CA ASN A 514 39.53 -2.65 -23.52
C ASN A 514 38.31 -3.09 -22.68
N TYR A 515 38.39 -2.98 -21.36
CA TYR A 515 37.22 -3.19 -20.49
C TYR A 515 36.73 -1.86 -19.91
N ASP A 516 35.41 -1.76 -19.79
CA ASP A 516 34.70 -0.56 -19.37
C ASP A 516 34.47 -0.62 -17.85
N THR A 517 34.93 0.41 -17.14
CA THR A 517 34.84 0.53 -15.68
C THR A 517 33.75 1.53 -15.30
N ALA A 518 32.73 1.09 -14.56
CA ALA A 518 31.62 1.93 -14.10
C ALA A 518 32.08 2.97 -13.08
N PHE A 519 31.65 4.23 -13.25
CA PHE A 519 32.00 5.32 -12.33
C PHE A 519 30.81 6.23 -11.95
N ALA A 520 29.69 6.16 -12.67
CA ALA A 520 28.47 6.91 -12.36
C ALA A 520 27.22 6.15 -12.78
N LEU A 521 26.11 6.42 -12.08
CA LEU A 521 24.81 5.83 -12.37
C LEU A 521 23.76 6.95 -12.44
N ILE A 522 22.95 6.92 -13.49
CA ILE A 522 21.85 7.85 -13.73
C ILE A 522 20.55 7.09 -13.59
N TYR A 523 19.70 7.52 -12.67
CA TYR A 523 18.38 6.92 -12.46
C TYR A 523 17.25 7.85 -12.93
N THR A 524 17.51 9.15 -13.09
CA THR A 524 16.51 10.13 -13.50
C THR A 524 16.22 10.03 -15.00
N ARG A 525 14.97 10.34 -15.36
CA ARG A 525 14.47 10.33 -16.74
C ARG A 525 14.16 11.73 -17.20
N MET A 526 14.41 12.01 -18.47
CA MET A 526 14.11 13.26 -19.15
C MET A 526 13.23 13.02 -20.36
N LYS A 527 12.47 14.06 -20.74
CA LYS A 527 11.57 14.00 -21.89
C LYS A 527 12.37 14.01 -23.19
N ARG A 528 12.02 13.10 -24.11
CA ARG A 528 12.58 12.93 -25.47
C ARG A 528 11.47 12.59 -26.45
N GLU A 529 10.67 13.60 -26.81
CA GLU A 529 9.58 13.44 -27.79
C GLU A 529 10.10 13.11 -29.18
N ASP A 530 11.29 13.61 -29.53
CA ASP A 530 12.02 13.28 -30.74
C ASP A 530 12.27 11.77 -30.85
N VAL A 531 12.72 11.13 -29.76
CA VAL A 531 12.94 9.67 -29.71
C VAL A 531 11.63 8.93 -29.86
N ALA A 532 10.57 9.34 -29.15
CA ALA A 532 9.25 8.72 -29.28
C ALA A 532 8.71 8.76 -30.73
N LYS A 533 8.91 9.90 -31.42
CA LYS A 533 8.51 10.06 -32.84
C LYS A 533 9.30 9.16 -33.78
N VAL A 534 10.64 9.16 -33.67
CA VAL A 534 11.51 8.36 -34.57
C VAL A 534 11.32 6.86 -34.37
N THR A 535 11.11 6.42 -33.13
CA THR A 535 10.86 5.02 -32.81
C THR A 535 9.40 4.58 -32.96
N GLN A 536 8.49 5.53 -33.22
CA GLN A 536 7.03 5.33 -33.26
C GLN A 536 6.48 4.68 -31.98
N LYS A 537 7.09 4.97 -30.81
CA LYS A 537 6.68 4.45 -29.50
C LYS A 537 6.64 5.55 -28.45
N ASP A 538 5.43 5.93 -28.05
CA ASP A 538 5.19 6.93 -26.99
C ASP A 538 5.79 6.54 -25.64
N ALA A 539 5.98 5.23 -25.39
CA ALA A 539 6.62 4.71 -24.20
C ALA A 539 8.05 5.26 -24.00
N TYR A 540 8.76 5.61 -25.08
CA TYR A 540 10.11 6.16 -25.03
C TYR A 540 10.16 7.69 -24.86
N SER A 541 9.01 8.35 -24.69
CA SER A 541 8.96 9.80 -24.42
C SER A 541 9.72 10.22 -23.17
N MET A 542 9.96 9.32 -22.23
CA MET A 542 10.75 9.55 -21.00
C MET A 542 12.05 8.72 -20.98
N SER A 543 12.68 8.54 -22.14
CA SER A 543 13.93 7.78 -22.29
C SER A 543 15.22 8.59 -22.15
N GLY A 544 15.11 9.92 -22.09
CA GLY A 544 16.27 10.80 -21.97
C GLY A 544 16.94 10.68 -20.61
N TRP A 545 18.22 11.02 -20.57
CA TRP A 545 19.00 11.13 -19.35
C TRP A 545 20.04 12.24 -19.47
N GLN A 546 20.42 12.81 -18.33
CA GLN A 546 21.50 13.78 -18.21
C GLN A 546 22.17 13.62 -16.85
N LYS A 547 23.47 13.84 -16.79
CA LYS A 547 24.24 13.80 -15.53
C LYS A 547 25.41 14.76 -15.59
N SER A 548 25.61 15.48 -14.50
CA SER A 548 26.86 16.18 -14.22
C SER A 548 27.78 15.30 -13.38
N PHE A 549 29.08 15.34 -13.66
CA PHE A 549 30.08 14.65 -12.84
C PHE A 549 31.41 15.42 -12.82
N SER A 550 32.15 15.28 -11.72
CA SER A 550 33.47 15.90 -11.57
C SER A 550 34.54 15.17 -12.37
N ALA A 551 35.48 15.92 -12.93
CA ALA A 551 36.65 15.42 -13.64
C ALA A 551 37.49 14.45 -12.79
N SER A 552 37.47 14.62 -11.46
CA SER A 552 38.11 13.72 -10.49
C SER A 552 37.65 12.26 -10.54
N LYS A 553 36.48 11.97 -11.13
CA LYS A 553 35.98 10.59 -11.31
C LYS A 553 36.65 9.85 -12.47
N LEU A 554 37.35 10.57 -13.34
CA LEU A 554 38.04 10.01 -14.51
C LEU A 554 39.53 9.86 -14.23
N PRO A 555 40.20 8.84 -14.83
CA PRO A 555 41.66 8.79 -14.82
C PRO A 555 42.25 9.99 -15.58
N LYS A 556 43.51 10.32 -15.31
CA LYS A 556 44.24 11.34 -16.06
C LYS A 556 44.58 10.85 -17.48
N GLY A 557 44.67 11.78 -18.42
CA GLY A 557 45.00 11.52 -19.82
C GLY A 557 43.77 11.43 -20.72
N GLN A 558 43.95 10.80 -21.88
CA GLN A 558 42.86 10.60 -22.84
C GLN A 558 41.98 9.43 -22.39
N VAL A 559 40.69 9.69 -22.19
CA VAL A 559 39.72 8.73 -21.66
C VAL A 559 38.56 8.57 -22.63
N LYS A 560 38.26 7.33 -23.01
CA LYS A 560 37.04 6.97 -23.73
C LYS A 560 35.93 6.68 -22.73
N ILE A 561 34.79 7.33 -22.90
CA ILE A 561 33.61 7.21 -22.05
C ILE A 561 32.49 6.56 -22.86
N ASN A 562 31.92 5.51 -22.29
CA ASN A 562 30.81 4.75 -22.84
C ASN A 562 29.60 4.81 -21.89
N ALA A 563 28.40 4.77 -22.45
CA ALA A 563 27.15 4.71 -21.71
C ALA A 563 26.44 3.37 -21.95
N TRP A 564 25.72 2.88 -20.93
CA TRP A 564 25.04 1.59 -20.96
C TRP A 564 23.62 1.70 -20.39
N ALA A 565 22.63 1.16 -21.09
CA ALA A 565 21.30 0.93 -20.53
C ALA A 565 21.36 -0.20 -19.50
N PHE A 566 20.69 -0.04 -18.36
CA PHE A 566 20.65 -1.06 -17.31
C PHE A 566 19.22 -1.56 -17.06
N ASP A 567 19.07 -2.88 -17.02
CA ASP A 567 17.83 -3.57 -16.65
C ASP A 567 17.94 -4.08 -15.21
N ALA A 568 17.19 -3.47 -14.30
CA ALA A 568 17.25 -3.80 -12.88
C ALA A 568 16.59 -5.16 -12.56
N ASN A 569 15.78 -5.72 -13.46
CA ASN A 569 15.16 -7.03 -13.24
C ASN A 569 16.13 -8.18 -13.51
N THR A 570 16.93 -8.06 -14.57
CA THR A 570 17.92 -9.08 -14.97
C THR A 570 19.31 -8.80 -14.40
N GLY A 571 19.60 -7.56 -14.01
CA GLY A 571 20.92 -7.12 -13.57
C GLY A 571 21.91 -7.00 -14.72
N LYS A 572 21.42 -6.86 -15.96
CA LYS A 572 22.22 -6.80 -17.18
C LYS A 572 22.36 -5.38 -17.71
N ALA A 573 23.51 -5.10 -18.31
CA ALA A 573 23.85 -3.84 -18.94
C ALA A 573 24.04 -4.00 -20.45
N PHE A 574 23.61 -3.00 -21.22
CA PHE A 574 23.65 -3.02 -22.68
C PHE A 574 24.25 -1.72 -23.23
N LYS A 575 25.31 -1.83 -24.03
CA LYS A 575 26.06 -0.66 -24.52
C LYS A 575 25.18 0.19 -25.42
N LEU A 576 25.14 1.49 -25.16
CA LEU A 576 24.51 2.47 -26.04
C LEU A 576 25.40 2.72 -27.27
N ASN A 577 24.78 3.21 -28.33
CA ASN A 577 25.52 3.72 -29.48
C ASN A 577 26.19 5.07 -29.13
N GLY A 578 27.36 5.33 -29.69
CA GLY A 578 28.16 6.52 -29.39
C GLY A 578 29.17 6.31 -28.25
N THR A 579 30.36 6.89 -28.45
CA THR A 579 31.47 6.91 -27.49
C THR A 579 32.01 8.34 -27.46
N GLN A 580 32.29 8.87 -26.28
CA GLN A 580 32.86 10.21 -26.13
C GLN A 580 34.32 10.11 -25.68
N ILE A 581 35.19 10.95 -26.22
CA ILE A 581 36.61 10.98 -25.84
C ILE A 581 36.90 12.31 -25.18
N VAL A 582 37.50 12.26 -23.99
CA VAL A 582 37.87 13.46 -23.23
C VAL A 582 39.34 13.43 -22.87
N GLN A 583 39.97 14.60 -22.86
CA GLN A 583 41.29 14.80 -22.28
C GLN A 583 41.11 15.30 -20.85
N ASN A 584 41.44 14.47 -19.87
CA ASN A 584 41.40 14.83 -18.45
C ASN A 584 42.82 15.22 -18.00
N LEU A 585 42.98 16.47 -17.55
CA LEU A 585 44.30 17.05 -17.22
C LEU A 585 44.77 16.69 -15.80
#